data_AF-A0A7C1TEF8-F1
#
_entry.id   AF-A0A7C1TEF8-F1
#
_cell.length_a   1.000
_cell.length_b   1.000
_cell.length_c   1.000
_cell.angle_alpha   90.00
_cell.angle_beta   90.00
_cell.angle_gamma   90.00
#
_symmetry.space_group_name_H-M   'P 1'
#
loop_
_entity.id
_entity.type
_entity.pdbx_description
1 polymer ?
#
loop_
_entity_poly.entity_id
_entity_poly.type
_entity_poly.pdbx_seq_one_letter_code
_entity_poly.pdbx_strand_id
1 'polypeptide(L)'
;MRNYTQLTQEERYQIEPLMKAGNSLSETARILGRSKSTISREVRRTTGLKGYRPKQAHRFAMERRKAKYSKRISGETWQWVERLLQEDWSPEQISLWLAREKRLFVSHE
;
A
#
# COMPACT_ATOMS: atom_id res chain seq x y z
N MET A 1 -4.65 17.53 9.81
CA MET A 1 -3.70 16.60 9.15
C MET A 1 -4.10 16.41 7.69
N ARG A 2 -3.19 16.59 6.72
CA ARG A 2 -3.48 16.19 5.34
C ARG A 2 -3.39 14.68 5.26
N ASN A 3 -4.54 14.01 5.13
CA ASN A 3 -4.58 12.57 4.90
C ASN A 3 -3.82 12.26 3.61
N TYR A 4 -2.86 11.35 3.69
CA TYR A 4 -2.10 10.91 2.53
C TYR A 4 -3.00 10.04 1.66
N THR A 5 -3.50 10.61 0.56
CA THR A 5 -4.31 9.89 -0.42
C THR A 5 -3.44 9.54 -1.63
N GLN A 6 -3.33 8.24 -1.94
CA GLN A 6 -2.65 7.79 -3.16
C GLN A 6 -3.39 8.27 -4.41
N LEU A 7 -2.67 8.39 -5.53
CA LEU A 7 -3.32 8.64 -6.82
C LEU A 7 -4.16 7.42 -7.22
N THR A 8 -5.36 7.67 -7.73
CA THR A 8 -6.23 6.63 -8.29
C THR A 8 -5.70 6.13 -9.62
N GLN A 9 -6.36 5.15 -10.23
CA GLN A 9 -6.01 4.74 -11.59
C GLN A 9 -6.37 5.85 -12.57
N GLU A 10 -7.57 6.41 -12.45
CA GLU A 10 -8.12 7.46 -13.31
C GLU A 10 -7.22 8.70 -13.34
N GLU A 11 -6.77 9.16 -12.16
CA GLU A 11 -5.86 10.30 -12.07
C GLU A 11 -4.55 10.05 -12.79
N ARG A 12 -4.00 8.82 -12.72
CA ARG A 12 -2.80 8.48 -13.50
C ARG A 12 -3.07 8.54 -15.00
N TYR A 13 -4.21 8.04 -15.44
CA TYR A 13 -4.61 8.10 -16.85
C TYR A 13 -4.83 9.53 -17.34
N GLN A 14 -5.19 10.47 -16.46
CA GLN A 14 -5.29 11.89 -16.80
C GLN A 14 -3.93 12.60 -16.88
N ILE A 15 -2.91 12.15 -16.14
CA ILE A 15 -1.56 12.75 -16.19
C ILE A 15 -0.95 12.66 -17.60
N GLU A 16 -1.09 11.52 -18.28
CA GLU A 16 -0.49 11.31 -19.61
C GLU A 16 -0.97 12.33 -20.67
N PRO A 17 -2.27 12.50 -20.95
CA PRO A 17 -2.74 13.48 -21.93
C PRO A 17 -2.42 14.92 -21.51
N LEU A 18 -2.46 15.25 -20.21
CA LEU A 18 -2.08 16.58 -19.73
C LEU A 18 -0.61 16.89 -20.04
N MET A 19 0.29 15.92 -19.81
CA MET A 19 1.70 16.06 -20.17
C MET A 19 1.91 16.14 -21.69
N LYS A 20 1.18 15.35 -22.48
CA LYS A 20 1.24 15.41 -23.96
C LYS A 20 0.74 16.74 -24.52
N ALA A 21 -0.23 17.35 -23.85
CA ALA A 21 -0.73 18.70 -24.17
C ALA A 21 0.24 19.83 -23.73
N GLY A 22 1.42 19.50 -23.21
CA GLY A 22 2.44 20.48 -22.82
C GLY A 22 2.24 21.10 -21.44
N ASN A 23 1.28 20.62 -20.64
CA ASN A 23 1.06 21.15 -19.29
C ASN A 23 2.28 20.85 -18.40
N SER A 24 2.66 21.84 -17.60
CA SER A 24 3.65 21.66 -16.54
C SER A 24 3.14 20.73 -15.44
N LEU A 25 4.05 20.19 -14.63
CA LEU A 25 3.70 19.40 -13.45
C LEU A 25 2.85 20.20 -12.44
N SER A 26 3.03 21.53 -12.40
CA SER A 26 2.27 22.43 -11.53
C SER A 26 0.82 22.58 -12.01
N GLU A 27 0.60 22.74 -13.32
CA GLU A 27 -0.74 22.83 -13.91
C GLU A 27 -1.47 21.50 -13.80
N THR A 28 -0.79 20.39 -14.12
CA THR A 28 -1.33 19.03 -13.96
C THR A 28 -1.80 18.81 -12.51
N ALA A 29 -1.00 19.22 -11.53
CA ALA A 29 -1.37 19.12 -10.12
C ALA A 29 -2.60 19.97 -9.77
N ARG A 30 -2.70 21.20 -10.31
CA ARG A 30 -3.85 22.08 -10.12
C ARG A 30 -5.12 21.47 -10.70
N ILE A 31 -5.05 20.97 -11.94
CA ILE A 31 -6.18 20.34 -12.66
C ILE A 31 -6.71 19.12 -11.89
N LEU A 32 -5.80 18.30 -11.35
CA LEU A 32 -6.16 17.09 -10.60
C LEU A 32 -6.51 17.36 -9.13
N GLY A 33 -6.43 18.61 -8.65
CA GLY A 33 -6.63 18.92 -7.23
C GLY A 33 -5.59 18.27 -6.31
N ARG A 34 -4.38 17.99 -6.81
CA ARG A 34 -3.30 17.31 -6.07
C ARG A 34 -2.13 18.25 -5.80
N SER A 35 -1.25 17.83 -4.89
CA SER A 35 -0.02 18.59 -4.65
C SER A 35 0.97 18.37 -5.80
N LYS A 36 1.72 19.43 -6.19
CA LYS A 36 2.83 19.34 -7.15
C LYS A 36 3.82 18.24 -6.79
N SER A 37 4.11 18.07 -5.50
CA SER A 37 5.02 17.02 -5.02
C SER A 37 4.48 15.60 -5.24
N THR A 38 3.15 15.41 -5.25
CA THR A 38 2.52 14.13 -5.56
C THR A 38 2.73 13.79 -7.04
N ILE A 39 2.39 14.71 -7.93
CA ILE A 39 2.55 14.52 -9.39
C ILE A 39 4.03 14.34 -9.75
N SER A 40 4.92 15.18 -9.21
CA SER A 40 6.36 15.05 -9.47
C SER A 40 6.93 13.70 -9.03
N ARG A 41 6.55 13.21 -7.84
CA ARG A 41 6.98 11.88 -7.37
C ARG A 41 6.40 10.74 -8.20
N GLU A 42 5.15 10.86 -8.65
CA GLU A 42 4.50 9.87 -9.52
C GLU A 42 5.24 9.75 -10.87
N VAL A 43 5.46 10.89 -11.53
CA VAL A 43 6.15 10.96 -12.82
C VAL A 43 7.57 10.45 -12.66
N ARG A 44 8.34 10.93 -11.67
CA ARG A 44 9.73 10.49 -11.45
C ARG A 44 9.86 8.98 -11.23
N ARG A 45 8.90 8.35 -10.55
CA ARG A 45 8.94 6.90 -10.26
C ARG A 45 8.61 6.01 -11.43
N THR A 46 8.00 6.56 -12.49
CA THR A 46 7.45 5.74 -13.59
C THR A 46 7.92 6.17 -14.97
N THR A 47 8.46 7.39 -15.12
CA THR A 47 9.02 7.84 -16.38
C THR A 47 10.33 7.11 -16.65
N GLY A 48 10.32 6.26 -17.68
CA GLY A 48 11.52 5.72 -18.30
C GLY A 48 11.87 6.48 -19.58
N LEU A 49 12.75 5.90 -20.40
CA LEU A 49 13.19 6.49 -21.69
C LEU A 49 12.05 6.77 -22.68
N LYS A 50 10.88 6.12 -22.50
CA LYS A 50 9.72 6.24 -23.39
C LYS A 50 8.60 7.14 -22.84
N GLY A 51 8.90 7.99 -21.86
CA GLY A 51 7.92 8.88 -21.24
C GLY A 51 7.05 8.24 -20.15
N TYR A 52 6.02 8.96 -19.72
CA TYR A 52 5.11 8.53 -18.66
C TYR A 52 4.07 7.51 -19.18
N ARG A 53 3.89 6.40 -18.47
CA ARG A 53 2.97 5.31 -18.84
C ARG A 53 2.00 4.98 -17.70
N PRO A 54 0.72 5.38 -17.77
CA PRO A 54 -0.19 5.30 -16.63
C PRO A 54 -0.50 3.87 -16.19
N LYS A 55 -0.66 2.93 -17.13
CA LYS A 55 -0.87 1.50 -16.84
C LYS A 55 0.29 0.89 -16.04
N GLN A 56 1.53 1.24 -16.42
CA GLN A 56 2.73 0.80 -15.72
C GLN A 56 2.85 1.46 -14.34
N ALA A 57 2.53 2.75 -14.25
CA ALA A 57 2.53 3.51 -13.00
C ALA A 57 1.57 2.88 -11.97
N HIS A 58 0.36 2.55 -12.41
CA HIS A 58 -0.63 1.89 -11.57
C HIS A 58 -0.15 0.50 -11.14
N ARG A 59 0.35 -0.33 -12.06
CA ARG A 59 0.89 -1.66 -11.72
C ARG A 59 1.98 -1.58 -10.65
N PHE A 60 2.96 -0.69 -10.84
CA PHE A 60 4.04 -0.49 -9.87
C PHE A 60 3.55 0.03 -8.52
N ALA A 61 2.53 0.88 -8.51
CA ALA A 61 1.91 1.34 -7.26
C ALA A 61 1.24 0.17 -6.51
N MET A 62 0.53 -0.71 -7.23
CA MET A 62 -0.10 -1.90 -6.66
C MET A 62 0.92 -2.92 -6.16
N GLU A 63 2.00 -3.15 -6.90
CA GLU A 63 3.10 -4.03 -6.47
C GLU A 63 3.75 -3.51 -5.19
N ARG A 64 4.05 -2.21 -5.09
CA ARG A 64 4.56 -1.61 -3.84
C ARG A 64 3.57 -1.73 -2.69
N ARG A 65 2.28 -1.60 -2.95
CA ARG A 65 1.23 -1.78 -1.92
C ARG A 65 1.21 -3.22 -1.42
N LYS A 66 1.29 -4.19 -2.33
CA LYS A 66 1.37 -5.62 -1.99
C LYS A 66 2.65 -5.94 -1.23
N ALA A 67 3.80 -5.42 -1.66
CA ALA A 67 5.08 -5.66 -0.98
C ALA A 67 5.14 -5.07 0.43
N LYS A 68 4.44 -3.94 0.68
CA LYS A 68 4.27 -3.39 2.04
C LYS A 68 3.32 -4.22 2.90
N TYR A 69 2.42 -4.97 2.28
CA TYR A 69 1.53 -5.88 2.98
C TYR A 69 2.26 -7.21 3.18
N SER A 70 3.06 -7.31 4.24
CA SER A 70 3.41 -8.62 4.81
C SER A 70 2.39 -8.94 5.89
N LYS A 71 1.82 -10.15 5.85
CA LYS A 71 1.05 -10.64 7.00
C LYS A 71 2.02 -10.74 8.17
N ARG A 72 1.80 -9.94 9.22
CA ARG A 72 2.63 -9.92 10.43
C ARG A 72 2.59 -11.28 11.15
N ILE A 73 1.47 -11.98 11.02
CA ILE A 73 1.23 -13.31 11.58
C ILE A 73 1.12 -14.30 10.41
N SER A 74 1.87 -15.40 10.48
CA SER A 74 1.81 -16.44 9.45
C SER A 74 0.44 -17.13 9.46
N GLY A 75 0.06 -17.75 8.34
CA GLY A 75 -1.20 -18.50 8.27
C GLY A 75 -1.26 -19.65 9.29
N GLU A 76 -0.14 -20.32 9.53
CA GLU A 76 -0.02 -21.39 10.53
C GLU A 76 -0.23 -20.87 11.95
N THR A 77 0.38 -19.74 12.31
CA THR A 77 0.17 -19.13 13.62
C THR A 77 -1.29 -18.71 13.80
N TRP A 78 -1.93 -18.19 12.74
CA TRP A 78 -3.34 -17.80 12.79
C TRP A 78 -4.28 -19.00 13.03
N GLN A 79 -3.99 -20.17 12.47
CA GLN A 79 -4.78 -21.38 12.70
C GLN A 79 -4.77 -21.80 14.18
N TRP A 80 -3.64 -21.65 14.87
CA TRP A 80 -3.57 -21.91 16.30
C TRP A 80 -4.37 -20.89 17.11
N VAL A 81 -4.26 -19.60 16.76
CA VAL A 81 -5.04 -18.53 17.41
C VAL A 81 -6.54 -18.81 17.26
N GLU A 82 -7.00 -19.12 16.06
CA GLU A 82 -8.42 -19.40 15.78
C GLU A 82 -8.94 -20.61 16.54
N ARG A 83 -8.16 -21.70 16.62
CA ARG A 83 -8.51 -22.88 17.42
C ARG A 83 -8.64 -22.56 18.91
N LEU A 84 -7.67 -21.84 19.48
CA LEU A 84 -7.68 -21.53 20.91
C LEU A 84 -8.76 -20.50 21.27
N LEU A 85 -9.09 -19.58 20.36
CA LEU A 85 -10.24 -18.68 20.53
C LEU A 85 -11.57 -19.46 20.55
N GLN A 86 -11.71 -20.53 19.75
CA GLN A 86 -12.88 -21.41 19.79
C GLN A 86 -12.98 -22.23 21.10
N GLU A 87 -11.88 -22.37 21.82
CA GLU A 87 -11.81 -23.00 23.13
C GLU A 87 -11.95 -21.98 24.29
N ASP A 88 -12.40 -20.75 23.99
CA ASP A 88 -12.59 -19.64 24.94
C ASP A 88 -11.31 -19.17 25.67
N TRP A 89 -10.14 -19.36 25.08
CA TRP A 89 -8.88 -18.83 25.63
C TRP A 89 -8.81 -17.30 25.44
N SER A 90 -8.36 -16.58 26.47
CA SER A 90 -8.09 -15.14 26.38
C SER A 90 -6.91 -14.85 25.43
N PRO A 91 -6.86 -13.67 24.79
CA PRO A 91 -5.72 -13.26 23.97
C PRO A 91 -4.36 -13.36 24.70
N GLU A 92 -4.30 -13.06 26.00
CA GLU A 92 -3.06 -13.22 26.77
C GLU A 92 -2.68 -14.70 26.91
N GLN A 93 -3.65 -15.58 27.20
CA GLN A 93 -3.41 -17.02 27.33
C GLN A 93 -2.90 -17.61 26.01
N ILE A 94 -3.50 -17.20 24.89
CA ILE A 94 -3.07 -17.62 23.55
C ILE A 94 -1.63 -17.16 23.29
N SER A 95 -1.29 -15.90 23.62
CA SER A 95 0.06 -15.38 23.40
C SER A 95 1.13 -16.13 24.21
N LEU A 96 0.83 -16.42 25.49
CA LEU A 96 1.73 -17.15 26.39
C LEU A 96 1.90 -18.61 25.94
N TRP A 97 0.81 -19.26 25.54
CA TRP A 97 0.84 -20.64 25.08
C TRP A 97 1.60 -20.78 23.76
N LEU A 98 1.36 -19.89 22.79
CA LEU A 98 2.10 -19.88 21.52
C LEU A 98 3.60 -19.69 21.72
N ALA A 99 3.99 -18.79 22.63
CA ALA A 99 5.39 -18.56 22.97
C ALA A 99 6.04 -19.80 23.61
N ARG A 100 5.32 -20.47 24.52
CA ARG A 100 5.81 -21.63 25.26
C ARG A 100 5.89 -22.90 24.41
N GLU A 101 4.83 -23.23 23.68
CA GLU A 101 4.65 -24.53 23.03
C GLU A 101 5.10 -24.54 21.56
N LYS A 102 4.89 -23.43 20.85
CA LYS A 102 5.17 -23.32 19.41
C LYS A 102 6.36 -22.42 19.08
N ARG A 103 6.92 -21.72 20.07
CA ARG A 103 7.94 -20.67 19.88
C ARG A 103 7.49 -19.59 18.87
N LEU A 104 6.18 -19.33 18.83
CA LEU A 104 5.56 -18.32 17.99
C LEU A 104 5.17 -17.12 18.85
N PHE A 105 5.47 -15.90 18.39
CA PHE A 105 5.21 -14.68 19.15
C PHE A 105 4.09 -13.88 18.49
N VAL A 106 2.96 -13.77 19.19
CA VAL A 106 1.82 -12.94 18.81
C VAL A 106 1.55 -11.96 19.95
N SER A 107 1.43 -10.67 19.63
CA SER A 107 1.03 -9.66 20.62
C SER A 107 -0.48 -9.77 20.86
N HIS A 108 -0.89 -9.63 22.12
CA HIS A 108 -2.29 -9.69 22.55
C HIS A 108 -2.97 -8.29 22.60
N GLU A 109 -2.26 -7.23 22.19
CA GLU A 109 -2.75 -5.84 22.09
C GLU A 109 -3.16 -5.44 20.66
#